data_AF-A0AAV0P4B8-F1
#
_entry.id   AF-A0AAV0P4B8-F1
#
_cell.length_a   1.000
_cell.length_b   1.000
_cell.length_c   1.000
_cell.angle_alpha   90.00
_cell.angle_beta   90.00
_cell.angle_gamma   90.00
#
_symmetry.space_group_name_H-M   'P 1'
#
loop_
_entity.id
_entity.type
_entity.pdbx_description
1 polymer ?
#
loop_
_entity_poly.entity_id
_entity_poly.type
_entity_poly.pdbx_seq_one_letter_code
_entity_poly.pdbx_strand_id
1 'polypeptide(L)' 'MQFDANGDKQLCKEELKRAFSQLGAIIPGYRARRCLYIADADGDGKVDLVNELDHLVRYALKLGYSVNQYTNNNIA' A
#
# COMPACT_ATOMS: atom_id res chain seq x y z
N MET A 1 7.84 -4.41 4.71
CA MET A 1 8.91 -3.55 5.26
C MET A 1 9.28 -2.36 4.37
N GLN A 2 9.07 -2.39 3.05
CA GLN A 2 9.50 -1.28 2.16
C GLN A 2 8.57 -0.03 2.18
N PHE A 3 7.39 -0.13 2.79
CA PHE A 3 6.36 0.93 2.78
C PHE A 3 6.07 1.54 4.16
N ASP A 4 6.46 0.83 5.22
CA ASP A 4 6.41 1.28 6.61
C ASP A 4 7.68 2.10 6.86
N ALA A 5 7.55 3.42 6.90
CA ALA A 5 8.67 4.36 6.94
C ALA A 5 9.09 4.69 8.37
N ASN A 6 8.16 4.59 9.33
CA ASN A 6 8.42 4.82 10.74
C ASN A 6 8.72 3.52 11.52
N GLY A 7 8.50 2.35 10.90
CA GLY A 7 8.74 1.04 11.50
C GLY A 7 7.72 0.69 12.58
N ASP A 8 6.57 1.37 12.63
CA ASP A 8 5.56 1.19 13.68
C ASP A 8 4.66 -0.03 13.44
N LYS A 9 4.91 -0.78 12.36
CA LYS A 9 4.09 -1.92 11.92
C LYS A 9 2.65 -1.52 11.56
N GLN A 10 2.39 -0.24 11.35
CA GLN A 10 1.14 0.29 10.85
C GLN A 10 1.44 1.07 9.56
N LEU A 11 0.46 1.18 8.68
CA LEU A 11 0.56 2.01 7.49
C LEU A 11 -0.43 3.15 7.64
N CYS A 12 0.10 4.36 7.83
CA CYS A 12 -0.73 5.54 7.82
C CYS A 12 -1.14 5.89 6.38
N LYS A 13 -2.12 6.79 6.25
CA LYS A 13 -2.60 7.29 4.95
C LYS A 13 -1.47 7.84 4.06
N GLU A 14 -0.45 8.47 4.64
CA GLU A 14 0.68 9.01 3.88
C GLU A 14 1.59 7.92 3.33
N GLU A 15 1.87 6.89 4.12
CA GLU A 15 2.65 5.71 3.72
C GLU A 15 1.91 4.91 2.65
N LEU A 16 0.60 4.72 2.81
CA LEU A 16 -0.25 4.13 1.78
C LEU A 16 -0.22 4.93 0.48
N LYS A 17 -0.30 6.26 0.56
CA LYS A 17 -0.22 7.12 -0.62
C LYS A 17 1.13 6.95 -1.33
N ARG A 18 2.23 6.89 -0.58
CA ARG A 18 3.56 6.59 -1.13
C ARG A 18 3.61 5.21 -1.78
N ALA A 19 3.09 4.18 -1.11
CA ALA A 19 3.04 2.82 -1.65
C ALA A 19 2.27 2.76 -2.98
N PHE A 20 1.06 3.34 -3.03
CA PHE A 20 0.29 3.43 -4.27
C PHE A 20 0.99 4.27 -5.35
N SER A 21 1.72 5.32 -4.97
CA SER A 21 2.52 6.10 -5.91
C SER A 21 3.66 5.26 -6.52
N GLN A 22 4.33 4.44 -5.71
CA GLN A 22 5.38 3.52 -6.19
C GLN A 22 4.81 2.38 -7.03
N LEU A 23 3.60 1.91 -6.72
CA LEU A 23 2.85 0.93 -7.51
C LEU A 23 2.33 1.50 -8.85
N GLY A 24 2.53 2.80 -9.12
CA GLY A 24 2.10 3.43 -10.37
C GLY A 24 0.62 3.80 -10.41
N ALA A 25 -0.03 3.99 -9.26
CA ALA A 25 -1.42 4.43 -9.22
C ALA A 25 -1.59 5.83 -9.82
N ILE A 26 -2.57 5.98 -10.71
CA ILE A 26 -2.91 7.26 -11.36
C ILE A 26 -3.32 8.33 -10.33
N ILE A 27 -4.04 7.91 -9.27
CA ILE A 27 -4.48 8.81 -8.19
C ILE A 27 -4.15 8.17 -6.84
N PRO A 28 -2.89 8.30 -6.36
CA PRO A 28 -2.41 7.60 -5.18
C PRO A 28 -3.21 7.96 -3.91
N GLY A 29 -3.58 9.23 -3.74
CA GLY A 29 -4.33 9.69 -2.57
C GLY A 29 -5.76 9.12 -2.49
N TYR A 30 -6.43 8.99 -3.63
CA TYR A 30 -7.76 8.38 -3.70
C TYR A 30 -7.70 6.87 -3.43
N ARG A 31 -6.69 6.20 -4.02
CA ARG A 31 -6.45 4.76 -3.79
C ARG A 31 -6.09 4.48 -2.34
N ALA A 32 -5.21 5.27 -1.74
CA ALA A 32 -4.84 5.18 -0.33
C ALA A 32 -6.06 5.34 0.58
N ARG A 33 -6.89 6.36 0.37
CA ARG A 33 -8.10 6.57 1.17
C ARG A 33 -9.10 5.43 1.03
N ARG A 34 -9.31 4.94 -0.19
CA ARG A 34 -10.24 3.84 -0.45
C ARG A 34 -9.73 2.52 0.10
N CYS A 35 -8.41 2.30 0.04
CA CYS A 35 -7.77 1.13 0.61
C CYS A 35 -7.82 1.17 2.14
N LEU A 36 -7.54 2.33 2.74
CA LEU A 36 -7.68 2.57 4.18
C LEU A 36 -9.09 2.17 4.60
N TYR A 37 -10.13 2.77 4.00
CA TYR A 37 -11.52 2.45 4.32
C TYR A 37 -11.93 0.97 4.17
N ILE A 38 -11.20 0.18 3.38
CA ILE A 38 -11.50 -1.25 3.16
C ILE A 38 -10.67 -2.14 4.10
N ALA A 39 -9.43 -1.74 4.40
CA ALA A 39 -8.49 -2.53 5.19
C ALA A 39 -8.58 -2.20 6.69
N ASP A 40 -8.81 -0.94 7.04
CA ASP A 40 -9.06 -0.38 8.38
C ASP A 40 -10.37 -0.96 8.91
N ALA A 41 -10.25 -2.10 9.59
CA ALA A 41 -11.37 -2.85 10.13
C ALA A 41 -11.68 -2.42 11.57
N ASP A 42 -10.68 -1.90 12.29
CA ASP A 42 -10.81 -1.40 13.65
C ASP A 42 -11.19 0.09 13.73
N GLY A 43 -11.08 0.83 12.63
CA GLY A 43 -11.47 2.23 12.51
C GLY A 43 -10.44 3.21 13.09
N ASP A 44 -9.18 2.78 13.27
CA ASP A 44 -8.12 3.61 13.86
C ASP A 44 -7.51 4.62 12.86
N GLY A 45 -7.89 4.52 11.57
CA GLY A 45 -7.41 5.40 10.51
C GLY A 45 -6.03 5.02 9.97
N LYS A 46 -5.55 3.82 10.29
CA LYS A 46 -4.31 3.21 9.83
C LYS A 46 -4.62 1.78 9.35
N VAL A 47 -3.58 1.10 8.86
CA VAL A 47 -3.68 -0.32 8.45
C VAL A 47 -2.59 -1.08 9.17
N ASP A 48 -2.96 -1.98 10.07
CA ASP A 48 -2.00 -2.80 10.79
C ASP A 48 -1.35 -3.84 9.86
N LEU A 49 -0.01 -3.90 9.84
CA LEU A 49 0.72 -4.83 9.00
C LEU A 49 0.45 -6.30 9.36
N VAL A 50 0.03 -6.57 10.60
CA VAL A 50 -0.18 -7.94 11.10
C VAL A 50 -1.58 -8.43 10.79
N ASN A 51 -2.60 -7.60 11.05
CA ASN A 51 -4.00 -8.03 11.01
C ASN A 51 -4.74 -7.58 9.74
N GLU A 52 -4.35 -6.45 9.15
CA GLU A 52 -5.15 -5.77 8.12
C GLU A 52 -4.45 -5.68 6.75
N LEU A 53 -3.14 -5.93 6.71
CA LEU A 53 -2.36 -5.95 5.48
C LEU A 53 -2.87 -6.95 4.46
N ASP A 54 -3.39 -8.10 4.90
CA ASP A 54 -3.93 -9.11 3.99
C ASP A 54 -5.13 -8.56 3.19
N HIS A 55 -6.00 -7.77 3.83
CA HIS A 55 -7.09 -7.08 3.13
C HIS A 55 -6.58 -6.06 2.12
N LEU A 56 -5.55 -5.30 2.49
CA LEU A 56 -4.89 -4.36 1.59
C LEU A 56 -4.29 -5.05 0.37
N VAL A 57 -3.55 -6.14 0.58
CA VAL A 57 -2.90 -6.90 -0.50
C VAL A 57 -3.94 -7.50 -1.43
N ARG A 58 -4.99 -8.12 -0.88
CA ARG A 58 -6.12 -8.63 -1.68
C ARG A 58 -6.79 -7.52 -2.50
N TYR A 59 -6.98 -6.34 -1.92
CA TYR A 59 -7.54 -5.20 -2.62
C TYR A 59 -6.64 -4.72 -3.77
N ALA A 60 -5.33 -4.60 -3.52
CA ALA A 60 -4.35 -4.19 -4.52
C ALA A 60 -4.27 -5.20 -5.68
N LEU A 61 -4.24 -6.51 -5.36
CA LEU A 61 -4.26 -7.60 -6.34
C LEU A 61 -5.56 -7.58 -7.17
N LYS A 62 -6.71 -7.36 -6.54
CA LYS A 62 -8.00 -7.25 -7.23
C LYS A 62 -8.05 -6.06 -8.20
N LEU A 63 -7.26 -5.02 -7.94
CA LEU A 63 -7.13 -3.87 -8.82
C LEU A 63 -6.12 -4.08 -9.95
N GLY A 64 -5.46 -5.24 -10.02
CA GLY A 64 -4.44 -5.52 -11.02
C GLY A 64 -3.11 -4.83 -10.76
N TYR A 65 -2.87 -4.35 -9.53
CA TYR A 65 -1.54 -3.87 -9.15
C TYR A 65 -0.61 -5.07 -8.97
N SER A 66 0.24 -5.28 -9.95
CA SER A 66 1.40 -6.16 -9.82
C SER A 66 2.54 -5.34 -9.22
N VAL A 67 3.16 -5.83 -8.15
CA VAL A 67 4.48 -5.30 -7.72
C VAL A 67 5.43 -5.62 -8.88
N ASN A 68 5.67 -4.65 -9.76
CA ASN A 68 6.74 -4.74 -10.74
C ASN A 68 8.05 -4.78 -9.96
N GLN A 69 8.54 -6.00 -9.71
CA GLN A 69 9.89 -6.19 -9.21
C GLN A 69 10.83 -5.69 -10.31
N TYR A 70 11.47 -4.55 -10.05
CA TYR A 70 12.72 -4.10 -10.66
C TYR A 70 12.93 -4.52 -12.13
N THR A 71 12.30 -3.82 -13.07
CA THR A 71 12.94 -3.61 -14.38
C THR A 71 13.87 -2.41 -14.25
N ASN A 72 15.02 -2.61 -13.60
CA ASN A 72 16.18 -1.76 -13.85
C ASN A 72 17.20 -2.58 -14.63
N ASN A 73 17.15 -2.33 -15.93
CA ASN A 73 18.15 -2.63 -16.94
C ASN A 73 19.57 -2.60 -16.36
N ASN A 74 20.17 -3.78 -16.18
CA ASN A 74 21.62 -3.90 -16.17
C ASN A 74 22.08 -3.88 -17.63
N ILE A 75 22.17 -2.68 -18.19
CA ILE A 75 23.00 -2.40 -19.36
C ILE A 75 24.45 -2.32 -18.86
N ALA A 76 25.16 -3.43 -18.98
CA ALA A 76 26.61 -3.51 -19.06
C ALA A 76 26.95 -4.61 -20.09
#